data_AF-A0A2H0ZYJ3-F1
#
_entry.id   AF-A0A2H0ZYJ3-F1
#
_cell.length_a   1.000
_cell.length_b   1.000
_cell.length_c   1.000
_cell.angle_alpha   90.00
_cell.angle_beta   90.00
_cell.angle_gamma   90.00
#
_symmetry.space_group_name_H-M   'P 1'
#
loop_
_entity.id
_entity.type
_entity.pdbx_description
1 polymer ?
#
loop_
_entity_poly.entity_id
_entity_poly.type
_entity_poly.pdbx_seq_one_letter_code
_entity_poly.pdbx_strand_id
1 'polypeptide(L)'
;MLPLCSVVGSVNGTSVFEKGIVPSCYPRPVELANTMIFNLGSAFIHFGALLVVLIIIFNVRSKYTAIGRSELLHFFYLYLALTISSLVVDCGVTPPGSSSYAWFVALQLGIVGALCISLLYNGFTCFQFWEDGSTRSMWVLRIISIVWFVVNFIVAMATFKSWGPALNDRSTTALFVVSYVLNAIILALYVVSQLVLVFFALDSWWHLGAIVLFCFFFIVGQVLMYAVNKQICEGTKHYVDGVFFATACNLFAVMMIYKFWDMITVDDLEFSVANVEQGVTAFGEQEKRYSTLF
;
A
#
# COMPACT_ATOMS: atom_id res chain seq x y z
N MET A 1 -7.55 1.43 2.77
CA MET A 1 -8.97 1.56 3.17
C MET A 1 -9.76 1.95 1.95
N LEU A 2 -10.94 1.39 1.74
CA LEU A 2 -11.65 1.54 0.48
C LEU A 2 -13.02 2.20 0.74
N PRO A 3 -13.23 3.46 0.32
CA PRO A 3 -14.48 4.19 0.50
C PRO A 3 -15.51 3.71 -0.54
N LEU A 4 -15.93 2.45 -0.41
CA LEU A 4 -16.86 1.80 -1.33
C LEU A 4 -18.32 2.15 -1.03
N CYS A 5 -18.62 2.44 0.23
CA CYS A 5 -20.00 2.63 0.69
C CYS A 5 -20.71 3.76 -0.06
N SER A 6 -20.01 4.83 -0.42
CA SER A 6 -20.57 5.97 -1.17
C SER A 6 -20.84 5.69 -2.66
N VAL A 7 -20.29 4.60 -3.23
CA VAL A 7 -20.42 4.26 -4.66
C VAL A 7 -21.33 3.04 -4.90
N VAL A 8 -21.55 2.22 -3.86
CA VAL A 8 -22.40 1.03 -3.91
C VAL A 8 -23.88 1.41 -3.78
N GLY A 9 -24.77 0.64 -4.41
CA GLY A 9 -26.22 0.84 -4.34
C GLY A 9 -26.76 0.72 -2.91
N SER A 10 -27.85 1.46 -2.62
CA SER A 10 -28.49 1.40 -1.31
C SER A 10 -28.98 -0.01 -0.96
N VAL A 11 -28.80 -0.40 0.31
CA VAL A 11 -29.24 -1.69 0.87
C VAL A 11 -30.77 -1.82 0.85
N ASN A 12 -31.51 -0.71 0.95
CA ASN A 12 -32.97 -0.69 0.87
C ASN A 12 -33.43 -0.15 -0.50
N GLY A 13 -34.17 -0.96 -1.25
CA GLY A 13 -34.71 -0.57 -2.56
C GLY A 13 -35.77 0.54 -2.54
N THR A 14 -36.14 1.03 -1.35
CA THR A 14 -37.14 2.09 -1.11
C THR A 14 -36.55 3.39 -0.55
N SER A 15 -35.22 3.50 -0.41
CA SER A 15 -34.59 4.72 0.07
C SER A 15 -34.59 5.83 -1.00
N VAL A 16 -34.68 7.09 -0.55
CA VAL A 16 -34.63 8.30 -1.40
C VAL A 16 -33.31 8.39 -2.21
N PHE A 17 -32.24 7.77 -1.71
CA PHE A 17 -30.94 7.69 -2.39
C PHE A 17 -30.83 6.39 -3.20
N GLU A 18 -30.62 6.53 -4.52
CA GLU A 18 -30.50 5.41 -5.46
C GLU A 18 -29.09 4.77 -5.43
N LYS A 19 -28.06 5.58 -5.11
CA LYS A 19 -26.65 5.17 -4.94
C LYS A 19 -26.06 5.78 -3.67
N GLY A 20 -25.21 5.02 -2.98
CA GLY A 20 -24.52 5.41 -1.76
C GLY A 20 -25.20 4.91 -0.48
N ILE A 21 -24.47 4.13 0.31
CA ILE A 21 -24.76 3.79 1.70
C ILE A 21 -24.14 4.87 2.57
N VAL A 22 -24.99 5.75 3.12
CA VAL A 22 -24.55 6.83 4.00
C VAL A 22 -24.05 6.22 5.33
N PRO A 23 -22.83 6.55 5.78
CA PRO A 23 -22.36 6.07 7.07
C PRO A 23 -23.20 6.67 8.20
N SER A 24 -23.51 5.84 9.22
CA SER A 24 -24.29 6.29 10.38
C SER A 24 -23.66 7.43 11.17
N CYS A 25 -22.33 7.59 11.08
CA CYS A 25 -21.57 8.67 11.66
C CYS A 25 -20.41 9.04 10.73
N TYR A 26 -20.23 10.34 10.46
CA TYR A 26 -19.15 10.89 9.65
C TYR A 26 -18.60 12.18 10.28
N PRO A 27 -17.35 12.56 10.00
CA PRO A 27 -16.75 13.77 10.56
C PRO A 27 -17.36 15.02 9.92
N ARG A 28 -17.47 16.10 10.70
CA ARG A 28 -18.06 17.36 10.21
C ARG A 28 -17.18 17.94 9.10
N PRO A 29 -17.75 18.30 7.93
CA PRO A 29 -16.99 18.99 6.90
C PRO A 29 -16.60 20.38 7.39
N VAL A 30 -15.44 20.87 6.95
CA VAL A 30 -14.96 22.22 7.24
C VAL A 30 -14.92 22.99 5.92
N GLU A 31 -15.51 24.18 5.92
CA GLU A 31 -15.41 25.11 4.80
C GLU A 31 -14.11 25.91 4.92
N LEU A 32 -13.21 25.74 3.96
CA LEU A 32 -11.97 26.50 3.86
C LEU A 32 -11.92 27.17 2.49
N ALA A 33 -11.83 28.50 2.47
CA ALA A 33 -11.67 29.30 1.25
C ALA A 33 -12.64 28.92 0.11
N ASN A 34 -13.95 28.80 0.42
CA ASN A 34 -15.01 28.45 -0.54
C ASN A 34 -14.95 27.00 -1.08
N THR A 35 -14.18 26.12 -0.43
CA THR A 35 -14.14 24.68 -0.71
C THR A 35 -14.52 23.89 0.54
N MET A 36 -15.40 22.88 0.40
CA MET A 36 -15.74 21.97 1.49
C MET A 36 -14.68 20.86 1.54
N ILE A 37 -13.91 20.82 2.63
CA ILE A 37 -12.95 19.75 2.88
C ILE A 37 -13.60 18.72 3.78
N PHE A 38 -13.65 17.49 3.30
CA PHE A 38 -14.14 16.35 4.06
C PHE A 38 -12.99 15.71 4.84
N ASN A 39 -13.32 15.16 6.01
CA ASN A 39 -12.40 14.37 6.83
C ASN A 39 -10.99 14.98 7.03
N LEU A 40 -10.93 16.20 7.57
CA LEU A 40 -9.68 16.92 7.79
C LEU A 40 -8.65 16.12 8.63
N GLY A 41 -9.13 15.30 9.57
CA GLY A 41 -8.27 14.44 10.38
C GLY A 41 -7.46 13.46 9.53
N SER A 42 -8.11 12.71 8.63
CA SER A 42 -7.42 11.74 7.77
C SER A 42 -6.46 12.43 6.79
N ALA A 43 -6.78 13.64 6.34
CA ALA A 43 -5.90 14.45 5.49
C ALA A 43 -4.52 14.69 6.14
N PHE A 44 -4.48 15.07 7.41
CA PHE A 44 -3.21 15.26 8.13
C PHE A 44 -2.37 13.98 8.20
N ILE A 45 -3.00 12.83 8.41
CA ILE A 45 -2.30 11.54 8.42
C ILE A 45 -1.80 11.18 7.03
N HIS A 46 -2.56 11.45 5.96
CA HIS A 46 -2.10 11.24 4.58
C HIS A 46 -0.88 12.11 4.24
N PHE A 47 -0.84 13.37 4.68
CA PHE A 47 0.35 14.23 4.53
C PHE A 47 1.55 13.69 5.32
N GLY A 48 1.34 13.25 6.57
CA GLY A 48 2.37 12.61 7.37
C GLY A 48 2.89 11.31 6.73
N ALA A 49 1.98 10.49 6.20
CA ALA A 49 2.31 9.27 5.47
C ALA A 49 3.15 9.56 4.23
N LEU A 50 2.79 10.59 3.45
CA LEU A 50 3.54 11.00 2.28
C LEU A 50 4.99 11.39 2.65
N LEU A 51 5.17 12.19 3.71
CA LEU A 51 6.49 12.56 4.21
C LEU A 51 7.31 11.32 4.62
N VAL A 52 6.72 10.43 5.44
CA VAL A 52 7.40 9.22 5.92
C VAL A 52 7.79 8.30 4.77
N VAL A 53 6.91 8.13 3.78
CA VAL A 53 7.19 7.30 2.59
C VAL A 53 8.32 7.89 1.76
N LEU A 54 8.39 9.22 1.59
CA LEU A 54 9.51 9.85 0.91
C LEU A 54 10.84 9.63 1.63
N ILE A 55 10.86 9.70 2.97
CA ILE A 55 12.03 9.39 3.78
C ILE A 55 12.44 7.91 3.60
N ILE A 56 11.47 6.99 3.63
CA ILE A 56 11.73 5.56 3.39
C ILE A 56 12.34 5.34 1.99
N ILE A 57 11.77 5.95 0.95
CA ILE A 57 12.29 5.85 -0.42
C ILE A 57 13.73 6.37 -0.48
N PHE A 58 14.02 7.50 0.17
CA PHE A 58 15.39 8.04 0.23
C PHE A 58 16.36 7.06 0.90
N ASN A 59 15.99 6.49 2.04
CA ASN A 59 16.83 5.55 2.78
C ASN A 59 17.08 4.26 2.00
N VAL A 60 16.05 3.69 1.36
CA VAL A 60 16.18 2.47 0.55
C VAL A 60 17.10 2.73 -0.66
N ARG A 61 17.03 3.90 -1.28
CA ARG A 61 17.92 4.28 -2.39
C ARG A 61 19.38 4.48 -1.96
N SER A 62 19.63 4.81 -0.70
CA SER A 62 20.98 4.98 -0.17
C SER A 62 21.75 3.65 -0.02
N LYS A 63 21.08 2.50 -0.02
CA LYS A 63 21.74 1.18 0.02
C LYS A 63 22.10 0.73 -1.39
N TYR A 64 23.35 0.32 -1.64
CA TYR A 64 23.85 0.02 -2.99
C TYR A 64 23.76 -1.45 -3.41
N THR A 65 23.85 -2.40 -2.47
CA THR A 65 23.96 -3.86 -2.75
C THR A 65 22.87 -4.72 -2.10
N ALA A 66 21.76 -4.12 -1.68
CA ALA A 66 20.70 -4.85 -0.98
C ALA A 66 19.80 -5.69 -1.89
N ILE A 67 19.55 -6.93 -1.47
CA ILE A 67 18.62 -7.90 -2.08
C ILE A 67 17.21 -7.32 -2.19
N GLY A 68 16.58 -7.48 -3.37
CA GLY A 68 15.20 -7.05 -3.64
C GLY A 68 14.94 -5.53 -3.55
N ARG A 69 16.00 -4.70 -3.52
CA ARG A 69 15.88 -3.24 -3.36
C ARG A 69 14.99 -2.60 -4.43
N SER A 70 15.18 -2.95 -5.70
CA SER A 70 14.45 -2.35 -6.82
C SER A 70 12.98 -2.71 -6.82
N GLU A 71 12.66 -3.94 -6.45
CA GLU A 71 11.34 -4.51 -6.33
C GLU A 71 10.59 -3.86 -5.16
N LEU A 72 11.29 -3.63 -4.04
CA LEU A 72 10.72 -2.97 -2.87
C LEU A 72 10.49 -1.48 -3.13
N LEU A 73 11.38 -0.81 -3.87
CA LEU A 73 11.16 0.56 -4.31
C LEU A 73 9.90 0.67 -5.18
N HIS A 74 9.63 -0.29 -6.06
CA HIS A 74 8.40 -0.31 -6.85
C HIS A 74 7.15 -0.36 -5.96
N PHE A 75 7.17 -1.18 -4.90
CA PHE A 75 6.10 -1.21 -3.88
C PHE A 75 5.91 0.16 -3.21
N PHE A 76 6.98 0.82 -2.76
CA PHE A 76 6.86 2.14 -2.13
C PHE A 76 6.39 3.24 -3.10
N TYR A 77 6.74 3.17 -4.38
CA TYR A 77 6.20 4.08 -5.39
C TYR A 77 4.69 3.88 -5.61
N LEU A 78 4.21 2.63 -5.63
CA LEU A 78 2.77 2.36 -5.67
C LEU A 78 2.07 2.82 -4.39
N TYR A 79 2.72 2.71 -3.23
CA TYR A 79 2.16 3.17 -1.95
C TYR A 79 2.07 4.69 -1.88
N LEU A 80 3.06 5.40 -2.44
CA LEU A 80 3.01 6.85 -2.63
C LEU A 80 1.84 7.25 -3.53
N ALA A 81 1.66 6.56 -4.67
CA ALA A 81 0.53 6.79 -5.59
C ALA A 81 -0.82 6.51 -4.91
N LEU A 82 -0.92 5.45 -4.10
CA LEU A 82 -2.12 5.15 -3.32
C LEU A 82 -2.43 6.25 -2.31
N THR A 83 -1.42 6.76 -1.61
CA THR A 83 -1.59 7.80 -0.58
C THR A 83 -2.11 9.09 -1.22
N ILE A 84 -1.55 9.49 -2.37
CA ILE A 84 -2.03 10.64 -3.15
C ILE A 84 -3.48 10.42 -3.62
N SER A 85 -3.77 9.26 -4.20
CA SER A 85 -5.13 8.93 -4.65
C SER A 85 -6.12 8.91 -3.48
N SER A 86 -5.72 8.42 -2.31
CA SER A 86 -6.55 8.38 -1.12
C SER A 86 -6.82 9.79 -0.58
N LEU A 87 -5.83 10.68 -0.62
CA LEU A 87 -6.01 12.09 -0.25
C LEU A 87 -7.07 12.78 -1.13
N VAL A 88 -7.06 12.55 -2.46
CA VAL A 88 -8.05 13.10 -3.39
C VAL A 88 -9.47 12.62 -3.06
N VAL A 89 -9.63 11.34 -2.74
CA VAL A 89 -10.94 10.72 -2.47
C VAL A 89 -11.44 11.09 -1.07
N ASP A 90 -10.58 11.02 -0.05
CA ASP A 90 -10.95 11.22 1.36
C ASP A 90 -11.14 12.70 1.70
N CYS A 91 -10.36 13.61 1.11
CA CYS A 91 -10.53 15.05 1.31
C CYS A 91 -11.72 15.62 0.52
N GLY A 92 -12.36 14.81 -0.33
CA GLY A 92 -13.51 15.17 -1.14
C GLY A 92 -13.22 16.19 -2.24
N VAL A 93 -12.00 16.18 -2.81
CA VAL A 93 -11.66 16.93 -4.02
C VAL A 93 -12.65 16.59 -5.15
N THR A 94 -13.08 15.33 -5.18
CA THR A 94 -14.22 14.89 -5.98
C THR A 94 -15.41 14.63 -5.04
N PRO A 95 -16.52 15.39 -5.14
CA PRO A 95 -17.65 15.22 -4.23
C PRO A 95 -18.29 13.83 -4.35
N PRO A 96 -18.65 13.19 -3.22
CA PRO A 96 -19.44 11.96 -3.24
C PRO A 96 -20.80 12.25 -3.90
N GLY A 97 -21.11 11.54 -4.97
CA GLY A 97 -22.31 11.76 -5.81
C GLY A 97 -22.01 12.35 -7.20
N SER A 98 -20.80 12.84 -7.45
CA SER A 98 -20.36 13.17 -8.81
C SER A 98 -20.03 11.92 -9.62
N SER A 99 -20.22 11.96 -10.94
CA SER A 99 -19.89 10.85 -11.84
C SER A 99 -18.39 10.50 -11.83
N SER A 100 -17.54 11.49 -11.57
CA SER A 100 -16.08 11.34 -11.46
C SER A 100 -15.66 10.56 -10.21
N TYR A 101 -16.44 10.59 -9.13
CA TYR A 101 -16.08 9.96 -7.85
C TYR A 101 -15.86 8.46 -7.99
N ALA A 102 -16.74 7.77 -8.73
CA ALA A 102 -16.63 6.34 -8.98
C ALA A 102 -15.32 5.95 -9.68
N TRP A 103 -14.81 6.80 -10.57
CA TRP A 103 -13.55 6.56 -11.28
C TRP A 103 -12.34 6.66 -10.35
N PHE A 104 -12.31 7.65 -9.45
CA PHE A 104 -11.22 7.78 -8.48
C PHE A 104 -11.24 6.67 -7.43
N VAL A 105 -12.42 6.23 -6.99
CA VAL A 105 -12.55 5.07 -6.09
C VAL A 105 -12.10 3.78 -6.79
N ALA A 106 -12.47 3.58 -8.06
CA ALA A 106 -11.99 2.45 -8.86
C ALA A 106 -10.47 2.49 -9.06
N LEU A 107 -9.90 3.67 -9.30
CA LEU A 107 -8.46 3.88 -9.39
C LEU A 107 -7.76 3.47 -8.10
N GLN A 108 -8.25 3.97 -6.95
CA GLN A 108 -7.71 3.65 -5.63
C GLN A 108 -7.74 2.13 -5.37
N LEU A 109 -8.84 1.44 -5.69
CA LEU A 109 -8.96 -0.02 -5.60
C LEU A 109 -7.94 -0.76 -6.48
N GLY A 110 -7.75 -0.28 -7.71
CA GLY A 110 -6.73 -0.81 -8.61
C GLY A 110 -5.34 -0.72 -7.99
N ILE A 111 -4.97 0.44 -7.45
CA ILE A 111 -3.65 0.65 -6.84
C ILE A 111 -3.49 -0.23 -5.59
N VAL A 112 -4.53 -0.39 -4.76
CA VAL A 112 -4.51 -1.32 -3.61
C VAL A 112 -4.24 -2.75 -4.07
N GLY A 113 -4.88 -3.20 -5.15
CA GLY A 113 -4.58 -4.49 -5.76
C GLY A 113 -3.10 -4.59 -6.14
N ALA A 114 -2.60 -3.67 -6.97
CA ALA A 114 -1.20 -3.65 -7.40
C ALA A 114 -0.21 -3.68 -6.21
N LEU A 115 -0.54 -2.99 -5.12
CA LEU A 115 0.24 -3.02 -3.88
C LEU A 115 0.30 -4.39 -3.23
N CYS A 116 -0.84 -5.08 -3.13
CA CYS A 116 -0.88 -6.41 -2.52
C CYS A 116 -0.02 -7.40 -3.31
N ILE A 117 -0.17 -7.43 -4.64
CA ILE A 117 0.58 -8.38 -5.48
C ILE A 117 2.07 -8.04 -5.55
N SER A 118 2.43 -6.75 -5.58
CA SER A 118 3.83 -6.32 -5.54
C SER A 118 4.49 -6.65 -4.21
N LEU A 119 3.76 -6.56 -3.09
CA LEU A 119 4.26 -6.99 -1.79
C LEU A 119 4.50 -8.51 -1.73
N LEU A 120 3.57 -9.31 -2.26
CA LEU A 120 3.76 -10.76 -2.37
C LEU A 120 4.98 -11.11 -3.22
N TYR A 121 5.17 -10.43 -4.36
CA TYR A 121 6.35 -10.64 -5.21
C TYR A 121 7.65 -10.33 -4.46
N ASN A 122 7.69 -9.22 -3.70
CA ASN A 122 8.81 -8.89 -2.84
C ASN A 122 9.11 -9.98 -1.80
N GLY A 123 8.07 -10.61 -1.25
CA GLY A 123 8.27 -11.74 -0.34
C GLY A 123 8.89 -12.96 -1.00
N PHE A 124 8.63 -13.19 -2.29
CA PHE A 124 9.24 -14.28 -3.04
C PHE A 124 10.68 -13.98 -3.49
N THR A 125 11.01 -12.73 -3.81
CA THR A 125 12.38 -12.35 -4.17
C THR A 125 13.36 -12.58 -3.03
N CYS A 126 12.90 -12.48 -1.76
CA CYS A 126 13.74 -12.78 -0.61
C CYS A 126 14.22 -14.25 -0.53
N PHE A 127 13.61 -15.19 -1.27
CA PHE A 127 14.08 -16.57 -1.38
C PHE A 127 15.11 -16.79 -2.50
N GLN A 128 15.50 -15.74 -3.22
CA GLN A 128 16.49 -15.78 -4.30
C GLN A 128 16.18 -16.81 -5.40
N PHE A 129 14.89 -17.09 -5.65
CA PHE A 129 14.49 -17.94 -6.78
C PHE A 129 14.84 -17.33 -8.14
N TRP A 130 15.03 -16.01 -8.20
CA TRP A 130 15.39 -15.26 -9.39
C TRP A 130 16.57 -14.34 -9.08
N GLU A 131 17.36 -14.00 -10.09
CA GLU A 131 18.38 -12.94 -9.95
C GLU A 131 17.70 -11.62 -9.59
N ASP A 132 17.92 -11.17 -8.35
CA ASP A 132 17.39 -9.93 -7.80
C ASP A 132 17.84 -8.71 -8.63
N GLY A 133 16.94 -7.77 -8.89
CA GLY A 133 17.27 -6.56 -9.66
C GLY A 133 17.56 -6.79 -11.15
N SER A 134 17.44 -8.02 -11.65
CA SER A 134 17.48 -8.30 -13.08
C SER A 134 16.38 -7.52 -13.81
N THR A 135 16.69 -6.98 -14.99
CA THR A 135 15.71 -6.30 -15.86
C THR A 135 14.46 -7.17 -16.08
N ARG A 136 14.63 -8.50 -16.16
CA ARG A 136 13.52 -9.45 -16.30
C ARG A 136 12.61 -9.48 -15.07
N SER A 137 13.18 -9.54 -13.85
CA SER A 137 12.42 -9.50 -12.58
C SER A 137 11.54 -8.25 -12.52
N MET A 138 12.10 -7.09 -12.81
CA MET A 138 11.38 -5.81 -12.77
C MET A 138 10.25 -5.73 -13.81
N TRP A 139 10.44 -6.29 -15.01
CA TRP A 139 9.36 -6.34 -16.00
C TRP A 139 8.23 -7.26 -15.57
N VAL A 140 8.53 -8.43 -15.00
CA VAL A 140 7.52 -9.35 -14.46
C VAL A 140 6.73 -8.67 -13.34
N LEU A 141 7.42 -8.03 -12.39
CA LEU A 141 6.80 -7.29 -11.29
C LEU A 141 5.85 -6.19 -11.80
N ARG A 142 6.28 -5.42 -12.80
CA ARG A 142 5.45 -4.35 -13.38
C ARG A 142 4.23 -4.92 -14.10
N ILE A 143 4.41 -5.96 -14.91
CA ILE A 143 3.31 -6.58 -15.66
C ILE A 143 2.29 -7.19 -14.69
N ILE A 144 2.72 -7.97 -13.69
CA ILE A 144 1.79 -8.59 -12.74
C ILE A 144 1.04 -7.53 -11.92
N SER A 145 1.72 -6.45 -11.53
CA SER A 145 1.10 -5.33 -10.81
C SER A 145 0.08 -4.60 -11.68
N ILE A 146 0.39 -4.35 -12.96
CA ILE A 146 -0.53 -3.71 -13.91
C ILE A 146 -1.74 -4.62 -14.20
N VAL A 147 -1.52 -5.92 -14.41
CA VAL A 147 -2.62 -6.87 -14.65
C VAL A 147 -3.57 -6.89 -13.45
N TRP A 148 -3.04 -7.00 -12.23
CA TRP A 148 -3.87 -7.04 -11.04
C TRP A 148 -4.55 -5.70 -10.73
N PHE A 149 -3.89 -4.58 -11.05
CA PHE A 149 -4.50 -3.25 -11.07
C PHE A 149 -5.72 -3.21 -12.01
N VAL A 150 -5.55 -3.64 -13.26
CA VAL A 150 -6.61 -3.61 -14.29
C VAL A 150 -7.77 -4.50 -13.89
N VAL A 151 -7.51 -5.68 -13.31
CA VAL A 151 -8.56 -6.59 -12.81
C VAL A 151 -9.38 -5.90 -11.72
N ASN A 152 -8.74 -5.34 -10.69
CA ASN A 152 -9.45 -4.64 -9.60
C ASN A 152 -10.20 -3.40 -10.12
N PHE A 153 -9.59 -2.64 -11.02
CA PHE A 153 -10.17 -1.44 -11.61
C PHE A 153 -11.42 -1.76 -12.47
N ILE A 154 -11.33 -2.75 -13.36
CA ILE A 154 -12.45 -3.15 -14.22
C ILE A 154 -13.59 -3.73 -13.39
N VAL A 155 -13.30 -4.58 -12.41
CA VAL A 155 -14.35 -5.14 -11.52
C VAL A 155 -15.05 -4.03 -10.74
N ALA A 156 -14.29 -3.05 -10.22
CA ALA A 156 -14.86 -1.87 -9.58
C ALA A 156 -15.75 -1.06 -10.52
N MET A 157 -15.24 -0.72 -11.71
CA MET A 157 -15.99 0.05 -12.71
C MET A 157 -17.24 -0.66 -13.20
N ALA A 158 -17.15 -1.96 -13.49
CA ALA A 158 -18.27 -2.77 -13.95
C ALA A 158 -19.36 -2.85 -12.88
N THR A 159 -18.96 -2.89 -11.59
CA THR A 159 -19.90 -2.84 -10.47
C THR A 159 -20.58 -1.47 -10.40
N PHE A 160 -19.82 -0.37 -10.38
CA PHE A 160 -20.35 1.00 -10.20
C PHE A 160 -21.22 1.52 -11.36
N LYS A 161 -20.99 1.01 -12.57
CA LYS A 161 -21.73 1.37 -13.79
C LYS A 161 -22.74 0.31 -14.22
N SER A 162 -22.95 -0.72 -13.41
CA SER A 162 -23.89 -1.82 -13.68
C SER A 162 -23.78 -2.41 -15.09
N TRP A 163 -22.57 -2.68 -15.55
CA TRP A 163 -22.28 -3.12 -16.93
C TRP A 163 -22.71 -4.56 -17.26
N GLY A 164 -23.43 -5.27 -16.37
CA GLY A 164 -23.99 -6.58 -16.69
C GLY A 164 -25.05 -7.10 -15.72
N PRO A 165 -25.74 -8.19 -16.08
CA PRO A 165 -26.82 -8.76 -15.26
C PRO A 165 -26.35 -9.37 -13.93
N ALA A 166 -25.08 -9.80 -13.84
CA ALA A 166 -24.47 -10.36 -12.62
C ALA A 166 -23.69 -9.32 -11.78
N LEU A 167 -23.26 -8.22 -12.40
CA LEU A 167 -22.48 -7.13 -11.81
C LEU A 167 -23.35 -5.88 -11.80
N ASN A 168 -24.13 -5.74 -10.74
CA ASN A 168 -25.05 -4.63 -10.56
C ASN A 168 -24.70 -3.89 -9.26
N ASP A 169 -25.09 -2.61 -9.14
CA ASP A 169 -24.76 -1.79 -7.96
C ASP A 169 -25.27 -2.40 -6.63
N ARG A 170 -26.25 -3.31 -6.71
CA ARG A 170 -26.80 -4.07 -5.56
C ARG A 170 -26.15 -5.44 -5.33
N SER A 171 -25.48 -6.01 -6.33
CA SER A 171 -24.79 -7.30 -6.25
C SER A 171 -23.28 -7.05 -6.19
N THR A 172 -22.80 -6.70 -5.00
CA THR A 172 -21.39 -6.35 -4.77
C THR A 172 -20.50 -7.54 -4.43
N THR A 173 -21.01 -8.77 -4.54
CA THR A 173 -20.27 -9.99 -4.19
C THR A 173 -18.96 -10.11 -4.95
N ALA A 174 -18.97 -9.84 -6.26
CA ALA A 174 -17.76 -9.91 -7.08
C ALA A 174 -16.71 -8.86 -6.69
N LEU A 175 -17.15 -7.62 -6.45
CA LEU A 175 -16.30 -6.54 -5.94
C LEU A 175 -15.67 -6.93 -4.60
N PHE A 176 -16.47 -7.49 -3.70
CA PHE A 176 -16.00 -7.91 -2.38
C PHE A 176 -14.97 -9.03 -2.47
N VAL A 177 -15.25 -10.07 -3.27
CA VAL A 177 -14.33 -11.21 -3.43
C VAL A 177 -13.01 -10.76 -4.04
N VAL A 178 -13.03 -9.99 -5.13
CA VAL A 178 -11.80 -9.61 -5.82
C VAL A 178 -10.99 -8.58 -5.03
N SER A 179 -11.64 -7.53 -4.53
CA SER A 179 -10.92 -6.42 -3.89
C SER A 179 -10.61 -6.65 -2.41
N TYR A 180 -11.33 -7.53 -1.71
CA TYR A 180 -11.02 -7.87 -0.32
C TYR A 180 -10.49 -9.28 -0.15
N VAL A 181 -11.24 -10.31 -0.54
CA VAL A 181 -10.88 -11.70 -0.21
C VAL A 181 -9.58 -12.11 -0.89
N LEU A 182 -9.45 -11.89 -2.21
CA LEU A 182 -8.23 -12.26 -2.94
C LEU A 182 -7.02 -11.44 -2.48
N ASN A 183 -7.19 -10.13 -2.27
CA ASN A 183 -6.11 -9.29 -1.73
C ASN A 183 -5.69 -9.70 -0.31
N ALA A 184 -6.64 -10.10 0.55
CA ALA A 184 -6.34 -10.62 1.87
C ALA A 184 -5.59 -11.96 1.81
N ILE A 185 -5.95 -12.86 0.89
CA ILE A 185 -5.22 -14.11 0.65
C ILE A 185 -3.78 -13.81 0.18
N ILE A 186 -3.60 -12.87 -0.75
CA ILE A 186 -2.28 -12.44 -1.23
C ILE A 186 -1.42 -11.92 -0.07
N LEU A 187 -1.98 -11.08 0.81
CA LEU A 187 -1.29 -10.57 1.99
C LEU A 187 -0.97 -11.70 3.00
N ALA A 188 -1.88 -12.64 3.20
CA ALA A 188 -1.64 -13.80 4.06
C ALA A 188 -0.50 -14.68 3.51
N LEU A 189 -0.47 -14.92 2.19
CA LEU A 189 0.63 -15.62 1.53
C LEU A 189 1.97 -14.90 1.71
N TYR A 190 1.98 -13.57 1.64
CA TYR A 190 3.17 -12.77 1.94
C TYR A 190 3.64 -13.00 3.38
N VAL A 191 2.75 -12.88 4.37
CA VAL A 191 3.10 -13.12 5.78
C VAL A 191 3.62 -14.53 6.01
N VAL A 192 2.99 -15.55 5.44
CA VAL A 192 3.45 -16.94 5.52
C VAL A 192 4.85 -17.08 4.90
N SER A 193 5.08 -16.49 3.73
CA SER A 193 6.39 -16.45 3.08
C SER A 193 7.45 -15.82 4.00
N GLN A 194 7.16 -14.68 4.64
CA GLN A 194 8.11 -14.02 5.54
C GLN A 194 8.37 -14.84 6.81
N LEU A 195 7.35 -15.50 7.36
CA LEU A 195 7.52 -16.39 8.51
C LEU A 195 8.41 -17.58 8.17
N VAL A 196 8.21 -18.21 7.00
CA VAL A 196 9.09 -19.28 6.51
C VAL A 196 10.53 -18.76 6.40
N LEU A 197 10.74 -17.60 5.79
CA LEU A 197 12.08 -17.03 5.68
C LEU A 197 12.75 -16.79 7.04
N VAL A 198 12.02 -16.26 8.03
CA VAL A 198 12.58 -16.06 9.37
C VAL A 198 12.91 -17.40 10.03
N PHE A 199 11.99 -18.37 10.04
CA PHE A 199 12.24 -19.64 10.71
C PHE A 199 13.33 -20.50 10.07
N PHE A 200 13.49 -20.43 8.75
CA PHE A 200 14.45 -21.26 8.03
C PHE A 200 15.80 -20.57 7.76
N ALA A 201 15.84 -19.24 7.66
CA ALA A 201 17.04 -18.50 7.29
C ALA A 201 17.55 -17.51 8.35
N LEU A 202 16.67 -16.87 9.13
CA LEU A 202 17.04 -15.83 10.11
C LEU A 202 16.55 -16.20 11.51
N ASP A 203 17.22 -17.12 12.18
CA ASP A 203 16.87 -17.64 13.51
C ASP A 203 17.04 -16.59 14.63
N SER A 204 16.23 -15.53 14.60
CA SER A 204 16.29 -14.41 15.55
C SER A 204 14.93 -13.76 15.79
N TRP A 205 14.63 -13.56 17.07
CA TRP A 205 13.35 -13.05 17.57
C TRP A 205 13.02 -11.63 17.11
N TRP A 206 14.04 -10.83 16.77
CA TRP A 206 13.85 -9.45 16.34
C TRP A 206 13.11 -9.36 15.00
N HIS A 207 13.44 -10.24 14.03
CA HIS A 207 12.79 -10.31 12.73
C HIS A 207 11.34 -10.78 12.84
N LEU A 208 11.07 -11.75 13.71
CA LEU A 208 9.72 -12.20 14.03
C LEU A 208 8.88 -11.05 14.62
N GLY A 209 9.46 -10.26 15.51
CA GLY A 209 8.81 -9.08 16.11
C GLY A 209 8.31 -8.08 15.07
N ALA A 210 9.08 -7.80 14.02
CA ALA A 210 8.67 -6.90 12.95
C ALA A 210 7.47 -7.43 12.15
N ILE A 211 7.44 -8.73 11.83
CA ILE A 211 6.33 -9.37 11.12
C ILE A 211 5.06 -9.39 11.99
N VAL A 212 5.20 -9.69 13.29
CA VAL A 212 4.07 -9.69 14.23
C VAL A 212 3.51 -8.28 14.38
N LEU A 213 4.36 -7.25 14.49
CA LEU A 213 3.91 -5.86 14.55
C LEU A 213 3.21 -5.43 13.25
N PHE A 214 3.71 -5.85 12.08
CA PHE A 214 3.02 -5.64 10.80
C PHE A 214 1.59 -6.22 10.84
N CYS A 215 1.44 -7.49 11.24
CA CYS A 215 0.13 -8.14 11.33
C CYS A 215 -0.77 -7.46 12.35
N PHE A 216 -0.23 -7.09 13.50
CA PHE A 216 -0.95 -6.40 14.57
C PHE A 216 -1.52 -5.06 14.08
N PHE A 217 -0.68 -4.18 13.53
CA PHE A 217 -1.14 -2.87 13.04
C PHE A 217 -2.13 -3.02 11.90
N PHE A 218 -1.93 -3.98 10.99
CA PHE A 218 -2.86 -4.22 9.90
C PHE A 218 -4.24 -4.67 10.42
N ILE A 219 -4.30 -5.69 11.28
CA ILE A 219 -5.54 -6.23 11.84
C ILE A 219 -6.26 -5.18 12.68
N VAL A 220 -5.55 -4.49 13.58
CA VAL A 220 -6.11 -3.42 14.40
C VAL A 220 -6.69 -2.32 13.49
N GLY A 221 -5.98 -1.94 12.43
CA GLY A 221 -6.50 -0.98 11.43
C GLY A 221 -7.82 -1.44 10.80
N GLN A 222 -7.93 -2.70 10.38
CA GLN A 222 -9.19 -3.21 9.82
C GLN A 222 -10.33 -3.25 10.85
N VAL A 223 -10.04 -3.66 12.08
CA VAL A 223 -11.03 -3.73 13.17
C VAL A 223 -11.53 -2.32 13.54
N LEU A 224 -10.63 -1.35 13.67
CA LEU A 224 -11.00 0.04 13.98
C LEU A 224 -11.90 0.65 12.90
N MET A 225 -11.68 0.29 11.63
CA MET A 225 -12.51 0.76 10.53
C MET A 225 -13.88 0.08 10.44
N TYR A 226 -13.92 -1.25 10.49
CA TYR A 226 -15.15 -1.97 10.15
C TYR A 226 -16.02 -2.26 11.38
N ALA A 227 -15.44 -2.46 12.56
CA ALA A 227 -16.18 -2.77 13.78
C ALA A 227 -16.37 -1.53 14.68
N VAL A 228 -15.33 -0.72 14.85
CA VAL A 228 -15.30 0.31 15.91
C VAL A 228 -15.57 1.74 15.41
N ASN A 229 -15.69 1.93 14.10
CA ASN A 229 -15.81 3.27 13.49
C ASN A 229 -16.97 4.11 14.07
N LYS A 230 -18.15 3.50 14.28
CA LYS A 230 -19.29 4.22 14.87
C LYS A 230 -18.98 4.75 16.28
N GLN A 231 -18.40 3.90 17.13
CA GLN A 231 -18.07 4.24 18.52
C GLN A 231 -16.99 5.34 18.58
N ILE A 232 -16.01 5.30 17.68
CA ILE A 232 -14.97 6.33 17.57
C ILE A 232 -15.57 7.67 17.14
N CYS A 233 -16.44 7.65 16.13
CA CYS A 233 -17.02 8.87 15.59
C CYS A 233 -17.97 9.55 16.60
N GLU A 234 -18.81 8.78 17.30
CA GLU A 234 -19.67 9.31 18.36
C GLU A 234 -18.84 9.79 19.58
N GLY A 235 -17.82 9.01 19.98
CA GLY A 235 -16.96 9.34 21.12
C GLY A 235 -16.09 10.60 20.90
N THR A 236 -15.70 10.87 19.65
CA THR A 236 -14.93 12.08 19.29
C THR A 236 -15.82 13.25 18.86
N LYS A 237 -17.13 13.21 19.13
CA LYS A 237 -18.09 14.27 18.77
C LYS A 237 -18.04 14.64 17.28
N HIS A 238 -17.88 13.66 16.39
CA HIS A 238 -17.78 13.87 14.93
C HIS A 238 -16.55 14.68 14.47
N TYR A 239 -15.45 14.67 15.23
CA TYR A 239 -14.19 15.25 14.76
C TYR A 239 -13.32 14.25 13.98
N VAL A 240 -13.34 12.98 14.39
CA VAL A 240 -12.48 11.92 13.83
C VAL A 240 -13.30 10.67 13.56
N ASP A 241 -12.97 9.94 12.50
CA ASP A 241 -13.59 8.66 12.15
C ASP A 241 -12.59 7.51 12.13
N GLY A 242 -13.07 6.30 11.85
CA GLY A 242 -12.24 5.11 11.71
C GLY A 242 -11.21 5.22 10.57
N VAL A 243 -11.45 6.06 9.55
CA VAL A 243 -10.53 6.28 8.43
C VAL A 243 -9.22 6.90 8.91
N PHE A 244 -9.29 7.83 9.86
CA PHE A 244 -8.10 8.41 10.49
C PHE A 244 -7.20 7.34 11.12
N PHE A 245 -7.75 6.54 12.04
CA PHE A 245 -6.97 5.56 12.80
C PHE A 245 -6.43 4.45 11.92
N ALA A 246 -7.24 3.97 10.98
CA ALA A 246 -6.81 2.90 10.12
C ALA A 246 -5.83 3.38 9.04
N THR A 247 -5.87 4.63 8.60
CA THR A 247 -4.78 5.22 7.79
C THR A 247 -3.47 5.26 8.58
N ALA A 248 -3.51 5.67 9.85
CA ALA A 248 -2.33 5.68 10.71
C ALA A 248 -1.78 4.27 10.96
N CYS A 249 -2.65 3.29 11.26
CA CYS A 249 -2.25 1.89 11.42
C CYS A 249 -1.66 1.30 10.13
N ASN A 250 -2.22 1.63 8.96
CA ASN A 250 -1.65 1.19 7.68
C ASN A 250 -0.26 1.80 7.43
N LEU A 251 -0.05 3.08 7.78
CA LEU A 251 1.28 3.69 7.72
C LEU A 251 2.27 2.92 8.60
N PHE A 252 1.91 2.64 9.85
CA PHE A 252 2.77 1.84 10.74
C PHE A 252 3.02 0.43 10.22
N ALA A 253 2.04 -0.23 9.62
CA ALA A 253 2.23 -1.52 8.97
C ALA A 253 3.27 -1.43 7.83
N VAL A 254 3.18 -0.42 6.96
CA VAL A 254 4.16 -0.20 5.89
C VAL A 254 5.55 0.13 6.45
N MET A 255 5.63 0.87 7.56
CA MET A 255 6.90 1.10 8.26
C MET A 255 7.51 -0.21 8.79
N MET A 256 6.70 -1.17 9.24
CA MET A 256 7.20 -2.48 9.67
C MET A 256 7.72 -3.31 8.51
N ILE A 257 7.12 -3.22 7.31
CA ILE A 257 7.67 -3.85 6.09
C ILE A 257 9.05 -3.26 5.78
N TYR A 258 9.17 -1.93 5.79
CA TYR A 258 10.47 -1.27 5.59
C TYR A 258 11.50 -1.70 6.65
N LYS A 259 11.11 -1.72 7.93
CA LYS A 259 12.01 -2.09 9.02
C LYS A 259 12.46 -3.54 8.93
N PHE A 260 11.55 -4.45 8.58
CA PHE A 260 11.90 -5.84 8.35
C PHE A 260 12.96 -5.97 7.23
N TRP A 261 12.74 -5.30 6.09
CA TRP A 261 13.70 -5.29 5.00
C TRP A 261 15.05 -4.64 5.38
N ASP A 262 15.01 -3.54 6.13
CA ASP A 262 16.22 -2.85 6.57
C ASP A 262 17.08 -3.73 7.47
N MET A 263 16.45 -4.51 8.36
CA MET A 263 17.11 -5.43 9.28
C MET A 263 17.79 -6.62 8.59
N ILE A 264 17.19 -7.17 7.53
CA ILE A 264 17.79 -8.27 6.76
C ILE A 264 18.88 -7.81 5.78
N THR A 265 19.11 -6.50 5.64
CA THR A 265 20.06 -5.89 4.68
C THR A 265 21.15 -5.05 5.35
N VAL A 266 21.51 -5.37 6.60
CA VAL A 266 22.48 -4.59 7.40
C VAL A 266 23.93 -4.81 6.96
N ASP A 267 24.28 -6.02 6.51
CA ASP A 267 25.68 -6.42 6.24
C ASP A 267 26.35 -5.69 5.06
N ASP A 268 25.59 -5.04 4.18
CA ASP A 268 26.11 -4.33 3.01
C ASP A 268 26.85 -3.02 3.34
N LEU A 269 26.53 -2.37 4.46
CA LEU A 269 27.12 -1.07 4.81
C LEU A 269 28.54 -1.23 5.38
N GLU A 270 28.84 -2.34 6.05
CA GLU A 270 30.15 -2.60 6.65
C GLU A 270 31.25 -2.76 5.59
N PHE A 271 30.94 -3.41 4.46
CA PHE A 271 31.88 -3.55 3.35
C PHE A 271 32.15 -2.24 2.60
N SER A 272 31.22 -1.29 2.63
CA SER A 272 31.43 0.04 2.02
C SER A 272 32.31 0.95 2.86
N VAL A 273 32.26 0.85 4.19
CA VAL A 273 33.15 1.58 5.11
C VAL A 273 34.53 0.93 5.16
N ALA A 274 34.61 -0.41 5.12
CA ALA A 274 35.89 -1.11 5.05
C ALA A 274 36.73 -0.71 3.82
N ASN A 275 36.12 -0.49 2.66
CA ASN A 275 36.84 -0.01 1.47
C ASN A 275 37.37 1.43 1.61
N VAL A 276 36.69 2.29 2.39
CA VAL A 276 37.11 3.67 2.65
C VAL A 276 38.18 3.74 3.74
N GLU A 277 38.09 2.92 4.79
CA GLU A 277 39.07 2.88 5.88
C GLU A 277 40.32 2.07 5.53
N GLN A 278 40.23 1.05 4.68
CA GLN A 278 41.38 0.21 4.30
C GLN A 278 42.10 0.65 3.01
N GLY A 279 41.70 1.76 2.37
CA GLY A 279 42.45 2.31 1.23
C GLY A 279 42.68 1.29 0.10
N VAL A 280 41.74 0.37 -0.12
CA VAL A 280 41.85 -0.60 -1.22
C VAL A 280 41.47 0.16 -2.49
N THR A 281 42.50 0.54 -3.25
CA THR A 281 42.35 1.18 -4.56
C THR A 281 41.46 0.31 -5.44
N ALA A 282 40.44 0.93 -6.04
CA ALA A 282 39.53 0.29 -6.97
C ALA A 282 40.30 -0.56 -8.01
N PHE A 283 39.97 -1.85 -8.08
CA PHE A 283 40.42 -2.79 -9.12
C PHE A 283 39.84 -2.37 -10.49
N GLY A 284 40.38 -1.29 -11.06
CA GLY A 284 39.93 -0.74 -12.34
C GLY A 284 40.84 0.32 -12.96
N GLU A 285 41.81 0.89 -12.23
CA GLU A 285 42.77 1.85 -12.79
C GLU A 285 44.07 1.22 -13.31
N GLN A 286 44.43 0.00 -12.89
CA GLN A 286 45.66 -0.65 -13.38
C GLN A 286 45.55 -1.18 -14.81
N GLU A 287 44.36 -1.52 -15.30
CA GLU A 287 44.18 -2.11 -16.64
C GLU A 287 44.31 -1.06 -17.77
N LYS A 288 43.92 0.20 -17.51
CA LYS A 288 44.08 1.30 -18.48
C LYS A 288 45.53 1.76 -18.66
N ARG A 289 46.40 1.51 -17.67
CA ARG A 289 47.81 1.94 -17.73
C ARG A 289 48.73 0.94 -18.46
N TYR A 290 48.31 -0.31 -18.62
CA TYR A 290 49.05 -1.32 -19.37
C TYR A 290 48.70 -1.37 -20.87
N SER A 291 47.54 -0.83 -21.26
CA SER A 291 47.07 -0.83 -22.66
C SER A 291 47.61 0.34 -23.50
N THR A 292 48.41 1.24 -22.91
CA THR A 292 49.07 2.37 -23.60
C THR A 292 50.57 2.18 -23.78
N LEU A 293 51.08 1.00 -23.47
CA LEU A 293 52.50 0.66 -23.53
C LEU A 293 52.73 -0.71 -24.20
N PHE A 294 52.11 -0.93 -25.37
CA PHE A 294 52.58 -1.83 -26.42
C PHE A 294 52.02 -1.37 -27.77
#